data_AF-A0A2M4DPB6-F1
#
_entry.id   AF-A0A2M4DPB6-F1
#
_cell.length_a   1.000
_cell.length_b   1.000
_cell.length_c   1.000
_cell.angle_alpha   90.00
_cell.angle_beta   90.00
_cell.angle_gamma   90.00
#
_symmetry.space_group_name_H-M   'P 1'
#
loop_
_entity.id
_entity.type
_entity.pdbx_description
1 polymer ?
#
loop_
_entity_poly.entity_id
_entity_poly.type
_entity_poly.pdbx_seq_one_letter_code
_entity_poly.pdbx_strand_id
1 'polypeptide(L)'
;MVRWLVTCASHVGIDALLSIMQSWYHLFTPTEATGPVATTIMSHSTIMRLNLNFRQQDELSNCARTLALQCATKDPPNCALNALTLCENDAMAFETAYHIVIDAATHIMTSSQLFTIARYMEHRGYPARAYNLAMLAMKNVQLAYNQDTHPAINDIHWACALSHSLGKAELSKMIPLVIKNVQCATVLSDILRRCSVPTPGLHNFGAHGRGNNLRQCIKLSYDREPLNQLLEAAVSAYVNTTHSRLSHISPRHYSDFIDFLSKARDTFMLARDGPAHFSRLIENITIAYKGKKKLVRQVRQRFQFV
;
A
#
# COMPACT_ATOMS: atom_id res chain seq x y z
N MET A 1 1.18 -27.22 -22.24
CA MET A 1 1.67 -26.92 -23.60
C MET A 1 2.89 -26.00 -23.58
N VAL A 2 2.82 -24.82 -22.95
CA VAL A 2 3.93 -23.85 -22.84
C VAL A 2 5.26 -24.46 -22.39
N ARG A 3 5.28 -25.15 -21.24
CA ARG A 3 6.49 -25.79 -20.69
C ARG A 3 7.14 -26.78 -21.65
N TRP A 4 6.33 -27.55 -22.37
CA TRP A 4 6.84 -28.52 -23.35
C TRP A 4 7.52 -27.82 -24.51
N LEU A 5 6.89 -26.77 -25.08
CA LEU A 5 7.45 -26.01 -26.20
C LEU A 5 8.77 -25.32 -25.83
N VAL A 6 8.84 -24.68 -24.66
CA VAL A 6 10.08 -24.07 -24.16
C VAL A 6 11.17 -25.12 -23.93
N THR A 7 10.80 -26.30 -23.43
CA THR A 7 11.75 -27.42 -23.23
C THR A 7 12.28 -27.91 -24.57
N CYS A 8 11.43 -28.11 -25.58
CA CYS A 8 11.84 -28.47 -26.94
C CYS A 8 12.77 -27.43 -27.55
N ALA A 9 12.41 -26.15 -27.48
CA ALA A 9 13.27 -25.06 -27.98
C ALA A 9 14.62 -25.01 -27.25
N SER A 10 14.65 -25.32 -25.94
CA SER A 10 15.89 -25.44 -25.16
C SER A 10 16.77 -26.63 -25.59
N HIS A 11 16.20 -27.67 -26.20
CA HIS A 11 16.96 -28.78 -26.76
C HIS A 11 17.49 -28.48 -28.17
N VAL A 12 16.79 -27.63 -28.94
CA VAL A 12 17.21 -27.22 -30.28
C VAL A 12 18.37 -26.22 -30.20
N GLY A 13 18.28 -25.22 -29.32
CA GLY A 13 19.33 -24.24 -29.12
C GLY A 13 18.82 -22.80 -28.97
N ILE A 14 19.76 -21.85 -28.88
CA ILE A 14 19.46 -20.44 -28.63
C ILE A 14 18.58 -19.79 -29.70
N ASP A 15 18.78 -20.12 -30.98
CA ASP A 15 17.99 -19.52 -32.08
C ASP A 15 16.51 -19.88 -31.97
N ALA A 16 16.21 -21.11 -31.53
CA ALA A 16 14.83 -21.53 -31.28
C ALA A 16 14.22 -20.77 -30.09
N LEU A 17 15.00 -20.52 -29.03
CA LEU A 17 14.56 -19.72 -27.88
C LEU A 17 14.27 -18.26 -28.28
N LEU A 18 15.16 -17.65 -29.07
CA LEU A 18 14.95 -16.30 -29.60
C LEU A 18 13.73 -16.25 -30.51
N SER A 19 13.56 -17.24 -31.40
CA SER A 19 12.41 -17.31 -32.31
C SER A 19 11.08 -17.39 -31.55
N ILE A 20 10.95 -18.27 -30.56
CA ILE A 20 9.69 -18.38 -29.80
C ILE A 20 9.40 -17.13 -28.96
N MET A 21 10.43 -16.42 -28.49
CA MET A 21 10.28 -15.15 -27.79
C MET A 21 9.92 -14.02 -28.75
N GLN A 22 10.49 -13.95 -29.94
CA GLN A 22 10.13 -12.93 -30.93
C GLN A 22 8.71 -13.15 -31.48
N SER A 23 8.31 -14.41 -31.67
CA SER A 23 6.99 -14.80 -32.16
C SER A 23 5.97 -15.07 -31.03
N TRP A 24 6.21 -14.55 -29.82
CA TRP A 24 5.40 -14.85 -28.63
C TRP A 24 3.91 -14.60 -28.84
N TYR A 25 3.55 -13.55 -29.58
CA TYR A 25 2.17 -13.11 -29.79
C TYR A 25 1.32 -14.09 -30.62
N HIS A 26 1.96 -15.03 -31.32
CA HIS A 26 1.27 -16.12 -32.03
C HIS A 26 1.21 -17.42 -31.20
N LEU A 27 2.03 -17.54 -30.17
CA LEU A 27 2.29 -18.80 -29.47
C LEU A 27 1.76 -18.81 -28.03
N PHE A 28 1.70 -17.65 -27.39
CA PHE A 28 1.44 -17.51 -25.95
C PHE A 28 0.54 -16.31 -25.65
N THR A 29 -0.17 -16.38 -24.54
CA THR A 29 -0.76 -15.19 -23.92
C THR A 29 0.34 -14.29 -23.32
N PRO A 30 0.09 -12.98 -23.13
CA PRO A 30 1.07 -12.08 -22.51
C PRO A 30 1.58 -12.57 -21.14
N THR A 31 0.69 -13.18 -20.34
CA THR A 31 1.02 -13.72 -19.02
C THR A 31 1.88 -14.97 -19.09
N GLU A 32 1.62 -15.86 -20.05
CA GLU A 32 2.47 -17.03 -20.32
C GLU A 32 3.85 -16.61 -20.85
N ALA A 33 3.88 -15.63 -21.75
CA ALA A 33 5.11 -15.11 -22.33
C ALA A 33 6.03 -14.48 -21.26
N THR A 34 5.49 -13.58 -20.43
CA THR A 34 6.27 -12.88 -19.40
C THR A 34 6.58 -13.70 -18.16
N GLY A 35 5.70 -14.63 -17.81
CA GLY A 35 5.89 -15.53 -16.68
C GLY A 35 6.69 -16.77 -17.10
N PRO A 36 6.03 -17.90 -17.35
CA PRO A 36 6.70 -19.19 -17.52
C PRO A 36 7.70 -19.24 -18.67
N VAL A 37 7.44 -18.58 -19.81
CA VAL A 37 8.37 -18.59 -20.96
C VAL A 37 9.65 -17.83 -20.61
N ALA A 38 9.56 -16.54 -20.32
CA ALA A 38 10.72 -15.71 -20.02
C ALA A 38 11.51 -16.24 -18.81
N THR A 39 10.84 -16.62 -17.72
CA THR A 39 11.53 -17.14 -16.51
C THR A 39 12.25 -18.47 -16.76
N THR A 40 11.68 -19.37 -17.56
CA THR A 40 12.34 -20.65 -17.88
C THR A 40 13.55 -20.43 -18.79
N ILE A 41 13.42 -19.56 -19.79
CA ILE A 41 14.51 -19.25 -20.73
C ILE A 41 15.66 -18.54 -20.01
N MET A 42 15.34 -17.58 -19.15
CA MET A 42 16.30 -16.82 -18.35
C MET A 42 16.83 -17.58 -17.13
N SER A 43 16.40 -18.82 -16.90
CA SER A 43 16.83 -19.60 -15.73
C SER A 43 18.31 -20.02 -15.82
N HIS A 44 18.97 -20.08 -14.67
CA HIS A 44 20.35 -20.57 -14.58
C HIS A 44 20.52 -21.98 -15.16
N SER A 45 19.50 -22.84 -15.02
CA SER A 45 19.50 -24.19 -15.60
C SER A 45 19.55 -24.20 -17.12
N THR A 46 18.88 -23.25 -17.78
CA THR A 46 18.87 -23.15 -19.25
C THR A 46 20.21 -22.61 -19.74
N ILE A 47 20.75 -21.60 -19.05
CA ILE A 47 22.06 -21.01 -19.37
C ILE A 47 23.18 -22.07 -19.29
N MET A 48 23.21 -22.86 -18.21
CA MET A 48 24.20 -23.92 -18.02
C MET A 48 24.05 -25.05 -19.05
N ARG A 49 22.81 -25.45 -19.37
CA ARG A 49 22.55 -26.52 -20.33
C ARG A 49 23.02 -26.18 -21.74
N LEU A 50 22.80 -24.94 -22.15
CA LEU A 50 23.18 -24.44 -23.47
C LEU A 50 24.64 -23.95 -23.53
N ASN A 51 25.36 -23.96 -22.40
CA ASN A 51 26.73 -23.48 -22.26
C ASN A 51 26.93 -22.09 -22.91
N LEU A 52 26.00 -21.16 -22.64
CA LEU A 52 25.94 -19.88 -23.33
C LEU A 52 27.11 -18.98 -22.97
N ASN A 53 27.72 -18.37 -23.99
CA ASN A 53 28.71 -17.32 -23.78
C ASN A 53 28.04 -16.00 -23.34
N PHE A 54 28.85 -15.04 -22.86
CA PHE A 54 28.33 -13.76 -22.36
C PHE A 54 27.49 -12.98 -23.40
N ARG A 55 27.89 -12.99 -24.68
CA ARG A 55 27.18 -12.30 -25.76
C ARG A 55 25.79 -12.91 -26.02
N GLN A 56 25.70 -14.23 -26.00
CA GLN A 56 24.46 -14.98 -26.16
C GLN A 56 23.50 -14.77 -24.98
N GLN A 57 24.04 -14.71 -23.76
CA GLN A 57 23.24 -14.37 -22.58
C GLN A 57 22.68 -12.95 -22.65
N ASP A 58 23.49 -11.99 -23.13
CA ASP A 58 23.02 -10.61 -23.33
C ASP A 58 21.93 -10.53 -24.41
N GLU A 59 22.09 -11.24 -25.53
CA GLU A 59 21.09 -11.29 -26.59
C GLU A 59 19.74 -11.87 -26.11
N LEU A 60 19.77 -12.97 -25.35
CA LEU A 60 18.56 -13.51 -24.71
C LEU A 60 17.95 -12.53 -23.72
N SER A 61 18.79 -11.88 -22.91
CA SER A 61 18.34 -10.88 -21.93
C SER A 61 17.66 -9.69 -22.60
N ASN A 62 18.22 -9.21 -23.71
CA ASN A 62 17.65 -8.14 -24.54
C ASN A 62 16.28 -8.57 -25.10
N CYS A 63 16.22 -9.77 -25.69
CA CYS A 63 14.96 -10.27 -26.25
C CYS A 63 13.89 -10.49 -25.17
N ALA A 64 14.27 -10.96 -23.97
CA ALA A 64 13.36 -11.16 -22.85
C ALA A 64 12.80 -9.84 -22.34
N ARG A 65 13.63 -8.80 -22.25
CA ARG A 65 13.19 -7.44 -21.89
C ARG A 65 12.21 -6.88 -22.92
N THR A 66 12.53 -6.97 -24.21
CA THR A 66 11.62 -6.50 -25.28
C THR A 66 10.27 -7.22 -25.24
N LEU A 67 10.28 -8.55 -25.11
CA LEU A 67 9.07 -9.35 -24.95
C LEU A 67 8.27 -8.89 -23.72
N ALA A 68 8.96 -8.67 -22.60
CA ALA A 68 8.30 -8.32 -21.35
C ALA A 68 7.64 -6.94 -21.38
N LEU A 69 8.33 -5.96 -21.97
CA LEU A 69 7.76 -4.63 -22.20
C LEU A 69 6.54 -4.69 -23.12
N GLN A 70 6.61 -5.43 -24.23
CA GLN A 70 5.47 -5.57 -25.14
C GLN A 70 4.24 -6.21 -24.47
N CYS A 71 4.47 -7.23 -23.64
CA CYS A 71 3.41 -7.87 -22.89
C CYS A 71 2.83 -6.96 -21.81
N ALA A 72 3.68 -6.20 -21.10
CA ALA A 72 3.24 -5.21 -20.12
C ALA A 72 2.43 -4.07 -20.76
N THR A 73 2.74 -3.67 -21.98
CA THR A 73 1.91 -2.69 -22.71
C THR A 73 0.54 -3.26 -23.07
N LYS A 74 0.44 -4.56 -23.42
CA LYS A 74 -0.84 -5.19 -23.80
C LYS A 74 -1.72 -5.56 -22.60
N ASP A 75 -1.13 -6.08 -21.54
CA ASP A 75 -1.82 -6.49 -20.32
C ASP A 75 -1.05 -6.04 -19.07
N PRO A 76 -1.04 -4.72 -18.79
CA PRO A 76 -0.28 -4.17 -17.67
C PRO A 76 -0.61 -4.82 -16.31
N PRO A 77 -1.88 -5.03 -15.93
CA PRO A 77 -2.24 -5.56 -14.61
C PRO A 77 -1.60 -6.91 -14.29
N ASN A 78 -1.42 -7.78 -15.30
CA ASN A 78 -0.90 -9.13 -15.09
C ASN A 78 0.59 -9.27 -15.44
N CYS A 79 1.14 -8.39 -16.28
CA CYS A 79 2.51 -8.51 -16.78
C CYS A 79 3.51 -7.52 -16.15
N ALA A 80 3.04 -6.43 -15.55
CA ALA A 80 3.90 -5.33 -15.05
C ALA A 80 5.01 -5.78 -14.10
N LEU A 81 4.69 -6.61 -13.10
CA LEU A 81 5.68 -7.05 -12.10
C LEU A 81 6.76 -7.95 -12.71
N ASN A 82 6.36 -8.86 -13.61
CA ASN A 82 7.30 -9.71 -14.34
C ASN A 82 8.20 -8.87 -15.25
N ALA A 83 7.63 -7.88 -15.95
CA ALA A 83 8.39 -6.97 -16.79
C ALA A 83 9.41 -6.17 -16.00
N LEU A 84 9.02 -5.63 -14.84
CA LEU A 84 9.94 -4.94 -13.94
C LEU A 84 11.08 -5.84 -13.45
N THR A 85 10.77 -7.11 -13.13
CA THR A 85 11.77 -8.08 -12.65
C THR A 85 12.76 -8.46 -13.76
N LEU A 86 12.26 -8.71 -14.97
CA LEU A 86 13.09 -9.07 -16.13
C LEU A 86 13.96 -7.90 -16.61
N CYS A 87 13.54 -6.65 -16.34
CA CYS A 87 14.28 -5.46 -16.73
C CYS A 87 15.24 -4.94 -15.65
N GLU A 88 15.33 -5.55 -14.46
CA GLU A 88 16.13 -5.04 -13.32
C GLU A 88 17.58 -4.69 -13.66
N ASN A 89 18.22 -5.48 -14.54
CA ASN A 89 19.62 -5.32 -14.88
C ASN A 89 19.88 -4.24 -15.95
N ASP A 90 18.84 -3.63 -16.51
CA ASP A 90 18.96 -2.59 -17.54
C ASP A 90 18.13 -1.36 -17.18
N ALA A 91 18.83 -0.25 -16.94
CA ALA A 91 18.21 0.98 -16.47
C ALA A 91 17.11 1.49 -17.43
N MET A 92 17.35 1.48 -18.75
CA MET A 92 16.39 2.03 -19.71
C MET A 92 15.13 1.17 -19.83
N ALA A 93 15.29 -0.15 -19.89
CA ALA A 93 14.16 -1.08 -19.92
C ALA A 93 13.38 -1.03 -18.61
N PHE A 94 14.06 -0.90 -17.46
CA PHE A 94 13.41 -0.77 -16.16
C PHE A 94 12.59 0.53 -16.04
N GLU A 95 13.15 1.67 -16.48
CA GLU A 95 12.39 2.92 -16.56
C GLU A 95 11.16 2.78 -17.46
N THR A 96 11.33 2.15 -18.63
CA THR A 96 10.23 1.94 -19.58
C THR A 96 9.13 1.10 -18.95
N ALA A 97 9.49 -0.01 -18.29
CA ALA A 97 8.54 -0.86 -17.57
C ALA A 97 7.82 -0.08 -16.46
N TYR A 98 8.54 0.73 -15.68
CA TYR A 98 7.94 1.58 -14.65
C TYR A 98 6.95 2.60 -15.23
N HIS A 99 7.27 3.23 -16.35
CA HIS A 99 6.36 4.16 -17.03
C HIS A 99 5.09 3.48 -17.54
N ILE A 100 5.19 2.25 -18.06
CA ILE A 100 4.01 1.45 -18.43
C ILE A 100 3.09 1.25 -17.21
N VAL A 101 3.65 0.97 -16.03
CA VAL A 101 2.85 0.84 -14.80
C VAL A 101 2.16 2.14 -14.45
N ILE A 102 2.87 3.27 -14.49
CA ILE A 102 2.31 4.58 -14.15
C ILE A 102 1.17 4.97 -15.10
N ASP A 103 1.32 4.71 -16.40
CA ASP A 103 0.28 4.96 -17.40
C ASP A 103 -0.95 4.06 -17.19
N ALA A 104 -0.74 2.79 -16.86
CA ALA A 104 -1.83 1.86 -16.59
C ALA A 104 -2.53 2.11 -15.24
N ALA A 105 -1.82 2.70 -14.27
CA ALA A 105 -2.30 2.92 -12.90
C ALA A 105 -3.55 3.81 -12.81
N THR A 106 -3.73 4.73 -13.76
CA THR A 106 -4.87 5.65 -13.78
C THR A 106 -6.14 5.04 -14.37
N HIS A 107 -6.04 3.93 -15.12
CA HIS A 107 -7.14 3.44 -15.95
C HIS A 107 -7.56 2.00 -15.66
N ILE A 108 -6.61 1.08 -15.49
CA ILE A 108 -6.91 -0.36 -15.54
C ILE A 108 -6.44 -1.09 -14.27
N MET A 109 -5.42 -0.58 -13.57
CA MET A 109 -4.87 -1.28 -12.41
C MET A 109 -5.68 -1.07 -11.12
N THR A 110 -5.84 -2.16 -10.36
CA THR A 110 -6.44 -2.12 -9.03
C THR A 110 -5.47 -1.55 -7.99
N SER A 111 -5.99 -1.00 -6.88
CA SER A 111 -5.16 -0.50 -5.78
C SER A 111 -4.25 -1.58 -5.19
N SER A 112 -4.73 -2.81 -5.05
CA SER A 112 -3.94 -3.96 -4.56
C SER A 112 -2.74 -4.28 -5.45
N GLN A 113 -2.93 -4.28 -6.77
CA GLN A 113 -1.83 -4.47 -7.73
C GLN A 113 -0.81 -3.33 -7.63
N LEU A 114 -1.26 -2.08 -7.54
CA LEU A 114 -0.38 -0.93 -7.39
C LEU A 114 0.43 -0.99 -6.10
N PHE A 115 -0.16 -1.39 -4.97
CA PHE A 115 0.59 -1.59 -3.72
C PHE A 115 1.61 -2.71 -3.81
N THR A 116 1.28 -3.80 -4.50
CA THR A 116 2.21 -4.91 -4.72
C THR A 116 3.45 -4.43 -5.48
N ILE A 117 3.25 -3.67 -6.57
CA ILE A 117 4.36 -3.11 -7.36
C ILE A 117 5.10 -2.03 -6.56
N ALA A 118 4.39 -1.21 -5.79
CA ALA A 118 5.00 -0.18 -4.94
C ALA A 118 5.94 -0.81 -3.88
N ARG A 119 5.52 -1.90 -3.23
CA ARG A 119 6.39 -2.64 -2.30
C ARG A 119 7.60 -3.24 -2.99
N TYR A 120 7.40 -3.81 -4.17
CA TYR A 120 8.51 -4.28 -4.98
C TYR A 120 9.53 -3.15 -5.26
N MET A 121 9.06 -1.95 -5.63
CA MET A 121 9.93 -0.78 -5.85
C MET A 121 10.69 -0.37 -4.59
N GLU A 122 10.04 -0.40 -3.42
CA GLU A 122 10.70 -0.10 -2.14
C GLU A 122 11.78 -1.13 -1.83
N HIS A 123 11.48 -2.44 -1.98
CA HIS A 123 12.44 -3.52 -1.75
C HIS A 123 13.66 -3.46 -2.69
N ARG A 124 13.49 -2.93 -3.90
CA ARG A 124 14.58 -2.69 -4.86
C ARG A 124 15.37 -1.41 -4.60
N GLY A 125 15.03 -0.64 -3.56
CA GLY A 125 15.74 0.58 -3.19
C GLY A 125 15.27 1.85 -3.90
N TYR A 126 14.05 1.85 -4.47
CA TYR A 126 13.45 3.01 -5.14
C TYR A 126 12.25 3.59 -4.36
N PRO A 127 12.45 4.12 -3.13
CA PRO A 127 11.35 4.55 -2.26
C PRO A 127 10.53 5.72 -2.84
N ALA A 128 11.15 6.61 -3.62
CA ALA A 128 10.42 7.69 -4.29
C ALA A 128 9.44 7.18 -5.36
N ARG A 129 9.83 6.13 -6.10
CA ARG A 129 8.97 5.48 -7.11
C ARG A 129 7.86 4.67 -6.45
N ALA A 130 8.21 3.94 -5.40
CA ALA A 130 7.25 3.25 -4.54
C ALA A 130 6.17 4.22 -4.04
N TYR A 131 6.57 5.40 -3.57
CA TYR A 131 5.65 6.42 -3.09
C TYR A 131 4.72 6.95 -4.17
N ASN A 132 5.22 7.21 -5.38
CA ASN A 132 4.37 7.64 -6.50
C ASN A 132 3.27 6.61 -6.82
N LEU A 133 3.62 5.32 -6.85
CA LEU A 133 2.66 4.23 -7.03
C LEU A 133 1.69 4.12 -5.86
N ALA A 134 2.17 4.27 -4.62
CA ALA A 134 1.34 4.25 -3.42
C ALA A 134 0.32 5.41 -3.42
N MET A 135 0.72 6.61 -3.87
CA MET A 135 -0.18 7.75 -4.03
C MET A 135 -1.29 7.48 -5.07
N LEU A 136 -0.96 6.82 -6.18
CA LEU A 136 -1.95 6.41 -7.18
C LEU A 136 -2.89 5.33 -6.63
N ALA A 137 -2.34 4.32 -5.94
CA ALA A 137 -3.14 3.29 -5.28
C ALA A 137 -4.11 3.89 -4.26
N MET A 138 -3.61 4.80 -3.42
CA MET A 138 -4.39 5.45 -2.37
C MET A 138 -5.58 6.23 -2.89
N LYS A 139 -5.52 6.80 -4.11
CA LYS A 139 -6.68 7.48 -4.73
C LYS A 139 -7.87 6.55 -4.96
N ASN A 140 -7.60 5.26 -5.19
CA ASN A 140 -8.61 4.26 -5.57
C ASN A 140 -8.98 3.30 -4.42
N VAL A 141 -8.29 3.36 -3.27
CA VAL A 141 -8.71 2.65 -2.05
C VAL A 141 -9.93 3.36 -1.47
N GLN A 142 -10.88 2.60 -0.95
CA GLN A 142 -11.97 3.10 -0.12
C GLN A 142 -12.12 2.18 1.09
N LEU A 143 -12.23 2.76 2.28
CA LEU A 143 -12.46 2.03 3.52
C LEU A 143 -13.64 2.62 4.28
N ALA A 144 -14.75 1.88 4.33
CA ALA A 144 -15.95 2.31 5.01
C ALA A 144 -15.79 2.26 6.54
N TYR A 145 -16.68 2.96 7.26
CA TYR A 145 -16.61 3.12 8.72
C TYR A 145 -16.65 1.81 9.52
N ASN A 146 -17.22 0.75 8.95
CA ASN A 146 -17.42 -0.57 9.58
C ASN A 146 -16.43 -1.65 9.11
N GLN A 147 -15.34 -1.27 8.43
CA GLN A 147 -14.38 -2.19 7.84
C GLN A 147 -13.02 -2.18 8.57
N ASP A 148 -13.01 -2.44 9.88
CA ASP A 148 -11.80 -2.42 10.71
C ASP A 148 -10.87 -3.65 10.55
N THR A 149 -11.27 -4.62 9.71
CA THR A 149 -10.51 -5.84 9.39
C THR A 149 -10.16 -5.98 7.91
N HIS A 150 -10.36 -4.93 7.12
CA HIS A 150 -10.13 -4.96 5.68
C HIS A 150 -8.64 -5.17 5.31
N PRO A 151 -8.30 -6.01 4.33
CA PRO A 151 -6.91 -6.31 3.98
C PRO A 151 -6.10 -5.07 3.55
N ALA A 152 -6.74 -4.08 2.90
CA ALA A 152 -6.09 -2.84 2.48
C ALA A 152 -5.60 -1.96 3.66
N ILE A 153 -6.00 -2.23 4.91
CA ILE A 153 -5.50 -1.50 6.08
C ILE A 153 -3.98 -1.60 6.18
N ASN A 154 -3.42 -2.79 5.93
CA ASN A 154 -1.97 -2.98 5.94
C ASN A 154 -1.26 -2.19 4.85
N ASP A 155 -1.89 -2.05 3.68
CA ASP A 155 -1.38 -1.24 2.57
C ASP A 155 -1.40 0.25 2.90
N ILE A 156 -2.49 0.74 3.51
CA ILE A 156 -2.62 2.13 3.94
C ILE A 156 -1.57 2.46 5.02
N HIS A 157 -1.42 1.60 6.04
CA HIS A 157 -0.41 1.79 7.08
C HIS A 157 1.00 1.85 6.51
N TRP A 158 1.31 0.93 5.59
CA TRP A 158 2.60 0.92 4.90
C TRP A 158 2.82 2.20 4.09
N ALA A 159 1.83 2.64 3.31
CA ALA A 159 1.92 3.86 2.51
C ALA A 159 2.15 5.12 3.36
N CYS A 160 1.48 5.23 4.51
CA CYS A 160 1.73 6.29 5.48
C CYS A 160 3.14 6.21 6.08
N ALA A 161 3.63 5.02 6.41
CA ALA A 161 4.97 4.81 6.95
C ALA A 161 6.06 5.21 5.93
N LEU A 162 5.91 4.79 4.66
CA LEU A 162 6.77 5.19 3.55
C LEU A 162 6.76 6.70 3.32
N SER A 163 5.57 7.32 3.38
CA SER A 163 5.45 8.78 3.22
C SER A 163 6.16 9.51 4.36
N HIS A 164 6.02 9.01 5.58
CA HIS A 164 6.70 9.56 6.76
C HIS A 164 8.22 9.42 6.66
N SER A 165 8.74 8.29 6.15
CA SER A 165 10.19 8.09 6.00
C SER A 165 10.82 8.94 4.90
N LEU A 166 10.08 9.26 3.83
CA LEU A 166 10.52 10.19 2.80
C LEU A 166 10.55 11.65 3.30
N GLY A 167 9.67 11.98 4.24
CA GLY A 167 9.71 13.21 5.01
C GLY A 167 8.36 13.92 5.07
N LYS A 168 8.34 15.03 5.82
CA LYS A 168 7.11 15.78 6.12
C LYS A 168 6.34 16.20 4.86
N ALA A 169 7.02 16.62 3.80
CA ALA A 169 6.38 17.09 2.57
C ALA A 169 5.54 15.99 1.90
N GLU A 170 6.02 14.74 1.91
CA GLU A 170 5.31 13.62 1.30
C GLU A 170 4.18 13.12 2.18
N LEU A 171 4.39 13.09 3.49
CA LEU A 171 3.31 12.83 4.43
C LEU A 171 2.17 13.85 4.31
N SER A 172 2.49 15.14 4.14
CA SER A 172 1.49 16.19 3.92
C SER A 172 0.63 15.99 2.67
N LYS A 173 1.15 15.35 1.62
CA LYS A 173 0.36 15.03 0.41
C LYS A 173 -0.46 13.75 0.58
N MET A 174 0.04 12.79 1.34
CA MET A 174 -0.64 11.52 1.62
C MET A 174 -1.87 11.69 2.53
N ILE A 175 -1.77 12.52 3.57
CA ILE A 175 -2.82 12.66 4.59
C ILE A 175 -4.19 13.07 4.01
N PRO A 176 -4.30 14.06 3.09
CA PRO A 176 -5.59 14.39 2.47
C PRO A 176 -6.23 13.22 1.73
N LEU A 177 -5.44 12.34 1.09
CA LEU A 177 -5.96 11.14 0.43
C LEU A 177 -6.49 10.13 1.45
N VAL A 178 -5.75 9.91 2.55
CA VAL A 178 -6.19 9.04 3.65
C VAL A 178 -7.52 9.54 4.22
N ILE A 179 -7.62 10.83 4.54
CA ILE A 179 -8.85 11.42 5.11
C ILE A 179 -10.03 11.28 4.16
N LYS A 180 -9.82 11.48 2.85
CA LYS A 180 -10.87 11.35 1.84
C LYS A 180 -11.39 9.92 1.73
N ASN A 181 -10.49 8.94 1.81
CA ASN A 181 -10.77 7.57 1.39
C ASN A 181 -10.95 6.59 2.55
N VAL A 182 -10.63 7.00 3.79
CA VAL A 182 -10.76 6.18 4.99
C VAL A 182 -11.76 6.81 5.95
N GLN A 183 -12.89 6.12 6.16
CA GLN A 183 -13.96 6.54 7.07
C GLN A 183 -13.90 5.78 8.41
N CYS A 184 -13.09 4.73 8.51
CA CYS A 184 -12.97 3.93 9.73
C CYS A 184 -12.17 4.68 10.80
N ALA A 185 -12.86 5.09 11.87
CA ALA A 185 -12.29 5.93 12.93
C ALA A 185 -11.07 5.29 13.63
N THR A 186 -11.13 3.98 13.89
CA THR A 186 -10.02 3.25 14.52
C THR A 186 -8.78 3.22 13.64
N VAL A 187 -8.95 3.01 12.33
CA VAL A 187 -7.86 3.02 11.36
C VAL A 187 -7.24 4.42 11.24
N LEU A 188 -8.05 5.48 11.14
CA LEU A 188 -7.55 6.86 11.14
C LEU A 188 -6.74 7.18 12.40
N SER A 189 -7.25 6.79 13.58
CA SER A 189 -6.54 7.02 14.84
C SER A 189 -5.26 6.20 15.00
N ASP A 190 -5.20 5.01 14.40
CA ASP A 190 -3.98 4.20 14.41
C ASP A 190 -2.92 4.79 13.46
N ILE A 191 -3.33 5.24 12.27
CA ILE A 191 -2.45 5.99 11.35
C ILE A 191 -1.91 7.25 12.03
N LEU A 192 -2.78 8.02 12.70
CA LEU A 192 -2.40 9.23 13.43
C LEU A 192 -1.29 8.95 14.46
N ARG A 193 -1.46 7.91 15.29
CA ARG A 193 -0.47 7.51 16.30
C ARG A 193 0.84 7.07 15.65
N ARG A 194 0.78 6.27 14.58
CA ARG A 194 1.97 5.80 13.85
C ARG A 194 2.74 6.94 13.20
N CYS A 195 2.06 7.95 12.65
CA CYS A 195 2.73 9.10 12.05
C CYS A 195 3.32 10.07 13.09
N SER A 196 2.87 10.03 14.36
CA SER A 196 3.43 10.87 15.43
C SER A 196 4.78 10.38 15.96
N VAL A 197 5.04 9.07 15.85
CA VAL A 197 6.26 8.43 16.32
C VAL A 197 7.16 8.16 15.12
N PRO A 198 8.45 8.50 15.18
CA PRO A 198 9.38 8.09 14.14
C PRO A 198 9.44 6.57 14.04
N THR A 199 9.25 6.02 12.84
CA THR A 199 9.23 4.57 12.58
C THR A 199 10.58 3.95 12.99
N PRO A 200 10.63 3.11 14.05
CA PRO A 200 11.84 2.39 14.41
C PRO A 200 12.15 1.35 13.33
N GLY A 201 13.38 1.33 12.80
CA GLY A 201 13.84 0.28 11.87
C GLY A 201 13.73 0.58 10.37
N LEU A 202 13.22 1.74 9.95
CA LEU A 202 13.28 2.17 8.54
C LEU A 202 14.54 3.00 8.20
N HIS A 203 15.58 2.87 9.03
CA HIS A 203 16.93 3.35 8.75
C HIS A 203 17.79 2.12 8.51
N ASN A 204 18.00 1.71 7.25
CA ASN A 204 19.24 1.01 6.86
C ASN A 204 19.44 0.71 5.36
N PHE A 205 18.53 1.07 4.46
CA PHE A 205 18.78 0.86 3.02
C PHE A 205 19.25 2.16 2.36
N GLY A 206 20.57 2.42 2.38
CA GLY A 206 21.16 3.46 1.53
C GLY A 206 22.42 4.20 2.00
N ALA A 207 23.09 3.81 3.08
CA ALA A 207 24.28 4.53 3.56
C ALA A 207 25.62 3.88 3.12
N HIS A 208 25.88 3.85 1.81
CA HIS A 208 27.25 3.80 1.25
C HIS A 208 27.62 5.14 0.59
N GLY A 209 27.30 6.25 1.26
CA GLY A 209 27.71 7.60 0.87
C GLY A 209 28.09 8.38 2.11
N ARG A 210 29.39 8.73 2.22
CA ARG A 210 29.92 9.66 3.22
C ARG A 210 29.14 10.98 3.16
N GLY A 211 28.52 11.38 4.27
CA GLY A 211 27.91 12.70 4.40
C GLY A 211 27.09 12.84 5.67
N ASN A 212 27.62 13.56 6.66
CA ASN A 212 26.92 14.02 7.86
C ASN A 212 25.58 14.67 7.50
N ASN A 213 24.47 13.98 7.77
CA ASN A 213 23.17 14.55 8.11
C ASN A 213 22.28 13.44 8.64
N LEU A 214 22.45 13.13 9.92
CA LEU A 214 21.53 12.31 10.69
C LEU A 214 20.16 13.02 10.72
N ARG A 215 19.32 12.78 9.70
CA ARG A 215 17.93 13.22 9.68
C ARG A 215 17.17 12.40 10.73
N GLN A 216 17.31 12.79 12.00
CA GLN A 216 16.42 12.33 13.06
C GLN A 216 14.99 12.60 12.60
N CYS A 217 14.21 11.54 12.43
CA CYS A 217 12.79 11.64 12.17
C CYS A 217 12.15 12.31 13.40
N ILE A 218 11.82 13.61 13.25
CA ILE A 218 11.32 14.47 14.33
C ILE A 218 9.92 13.99 14.69
N LYS A 219 9.64 13.76 15.98
CA LYS A 219 8.27 13.53 16.48
C LYS A 219 7.36 14.65 15.99
N LEU A 220 6.34 14.32 15.21
CA LEU A 220 5.39 15.29 14.72
C LEU A 220 4.39 15.61 15.83
N SER A 221 4.13 16.90 16.04
CA SER A 221 3.11 17.36 16.99
C SER A 221 1.73 17.23 16.36
N TYR A 222 0.77 16.71 17.14
CA TYR A 222 -0.64 16.61 16.75
C TYR A 222 -1.28 17.97 16.46
N ASP A 223 -0.82 19.02 17.14
CA ASP A 223 -1.30 20.40 16.99
C ASP A 223 -0.81 21.10 15.72
N ARG A 224 0.00 20.42 14.89
CA ARG A 224 0.62 21.02 13.71
C ARG A 224 0.37 20.20 12.46
N GLU A 225 0.34 20.89 11.34
CA GLU A 225 0.32 20.26 10.03
C GLU A 225 1.52 19.31 9.86
N PRO A 226 1.31 18.11 9.27
CA PRO A 226 0.07 17.65 8.66
C PRO A 226 -0.89 16.84 9.57
N LEU A 227 -0.51 16.62 10.83
CA LEU A 227 -1.26 15.70 11.71
C LEU A 227 -2.56 16.29 12.27
N ASN A 228 -2.67 17.61 12.37
CA ASN A 228 -3.87 18.25 12.89
C ASN A 228 -5.12 17.88 12.06
N GLN A 229 -5.03 17.90 10.73
CA GLN A 229 -6.14 17.50 9.84
C GLN A 229 -6.55 16.04 10.03
N LEU A 230 -5.55 15.16 10.23
CA LEU A 230 -5.81 13.75 10.47
C LEU A 230 -6.46 13.51 11.85
N LEU A 231 -6.07 14.28 12.86
CA LEU A 231 -6.69 14.26 14.18
C LEU A 231 -8.15 14.71 14.12
N GLU A 232 -8.43 15.85 13.48
CA GLU A 232 -9.79 16.36 13.29
C GLU A 232 -10.67 15.36 12.53
N ALA A 233 -10.12 14.74 11.47
CA ALA A 233 -10.80 13.69 10.71
C ALA A 233 -11.08 12.45 11.56
N ALA A 234 -10.12 12.00 12.38
CA ALA A 234 -10.31 10.86 13.27
C ALA A 234 -11.38 11.13 14.33
N VAL A 235 -11.36 12.32 14.96
CA VAL A 235 -12.37 12.77 15.91
C VAL A 235 -13.76 12.79 15.26
N SER A 236 -13.88 13.40 14.08
CA SER A 236 -15.14 13.45 13.32
C SER A 236 -15.65 12.04 12.95
N ALA A 237 -14.76 11.16 12.50
CA ALA A 237 -15.10 9.77 12.19
C ALA A 237 -15.60 9.01 13.43
N TYR A 238 -15.00 9.24 14.61
CA TYR A 238 -15.49 8.66 15.87
C TYR A 238 -16.89 9.15 16.21
N VAL A 239 -17.19 10.45 16.06
CA VAL A 239 -18.54 11.00 16.29
C VAL A 239 -19.55 10.35 15.34
N ASN A 240 -19.26 10.34 14.03
CA ASN A 240 -20.16 9.78 13.02
C ASN A 240 -20.41 8.28 13.25
N THR A 241 -19.36 7.52 13.53
CA THR A 241 -19.45 6.08 13.81
C THR A 241 -20.19 5.82 15.12
N THR A 242 -20.05 6.68 16.13
CA THR A 242 -20.81 6.60 17.38
C THR A 242 -22.31 6.70 17.11
N HIS A 243 -22.75 7.70 16.34
CA HIS A 243 -24.15 7.85 15.96
C HIS A 243 -24.68 6.67 15.14
N SER A 244 -23.89 6.20 14.18
CA SER A 244 -24.24 5.02 13.35
C SER A 244 -24.38 3.74 14.18
N ARG A 245 -23.44 3.46 15.10
CA ARG A 245 -23.54 2.28 15.99
C ARG A 245 -24.73 2.35 16.93
N LEU A 246 -25.09 3.55 17.40
CA LEU A 246 -26.19 3.76 18.33
C LEU A 246 -27.59 3.55 17.71
N SER A 247 -27.79 3.85 16.42
CA SER A 247 -29.10 3.69 15.77
C SER A 247 -29.61 2.25 15.82
N HIS A 248 -28.70 1.26 15.74
CA HIS A 248 -29.01 -0.17 15.78
C HIS A 248 -28.42 -0.90 17.00
N ILE A 249 -28.07 -0.18 18.07
CA ILE A 249 -27.43 -0.79 19.25
C ILE A 249 -28.41 -1.67 20.04
N SER A 250 -27.95 -2.86 20.43
CA SER A 250 -28.67 -3.83 21.26
C SER A 250 -27.79 -4.26 22.45
N PRO A 251 -28.35 -4.89 23.50
CA PRO A 251 -27.59 -5.24 24.71
C PRO A 251 -26.32 -6.07 24.46
N ARG A 252 -26.30 -6.92 23.42
CA ARG A 252 -25.11 -7.70 23.03
C ARG A 252 -23.96 -6.84 22.48
N HIS A 253 -24.24 -5.63 22.00
CA HIS A 253 -23.24 -4.72 21.44
C HIS A 253 -22.64 -3.76 22.48
N TYR A 254 -23.11 -3.78 23.74
CA TYR A 254 -22.75 -2.74 24.69
C TYR A 254 -21.27 -2.78 25.10
N SER A 255 -20.67 -3.96 25.32
CA SER A 255 -19.23 -4.09 25.60
C SER A 255 -18.40 -3.45 24.48
N ASP A 256 -18.64 -3.89 23.25
CA ASP A 256 -17.87 -3.47 22.08
C ASP A 256 -18.04 -1.98 21.81
N PHE A 257 -19.22 -1.43 22.11
CA PHE A 257 -19.48 0.00 22.02
C PHE A 257 -18.76 0.80 23.10
N ILE A 258 -18.69 0.31 24.34
CA ILE A 258 -17.93 0.96 25.43
C ILE A 258 -16.43 0.91 25.14
N ASP A 259 -15.93 -0.19 24.59
CA ASP A 259 -14.53 -0.31 24.17
C ASP A 259 -14.23 0.64 23.00
N PHE A 260 -15.15 0.75 22.05
CA PHE A 260 -15.06 1.73 20.97
C PHE A 260 -15.01 3.17 21.50
N LEU A 261 -15.87 3.54 22.46
CA LEU A 261 -15.84 4.86 23.09
C LEU A 261 -14.55 5.10 23.89
N SER A 262 -13.95 4.05 24.46
CA SER A 262 -12.66 4.16 25.15
C SER A 262 -11.55 4.55 24.16
N LYS A 263 -11.51 3.92 22.98
CA LYS A 263 -10.58 4.31 21.89
C LYS A 263 -10.86 5.72 21.36
N ALA A 264 -12.15 6.09 21.26
CA ALA A 264 -12.55 7.45 20.88
C ALA A 264 -11.99 8.47 21.88
N ARG A 265 -12.22 8.27 23.19
CA ARG A 265 -11.69 9.14 24.26
C ARG A 265 -10.19 9.36 24.10
N ASP A 266 -9.42 8.27 23.97
CA ASP A 266 -7.97 8.37 23.88
C ASP A 266 -7.50 9.17 22.65
N THR A 267 -8.32 9.21 21.58
CA THR A 267 -8.06 10.06 20.40
C THR A 267 -8.47 11.50 20.63
N PHE A 268 -9.62 11.75 21.27
CA PHE A 268 -10.06 13.10 21.63
C PHE A 268 -9.05 13.78 22.56
N MET A 269 -8.48 13.07 23.53
CA MET A 269 -7.48 13.63 24.46
C MET A 269 -6.19 14.14 23.77
N LEU A 270 -5.97 13.81 22.49
CA LEU A 270 -4.86 14.36 21.71
C LEU A 270 -5.15 15.77 21.17
N ALA A 271 -6.42 16.18 21.09
CA ALA A 271 -6.83 17.49 20.61
C ALA A 271 -6.99 18.48 21.78
N ARG A 272 -6.65 19.75 21.57
CA ARG A 272 -6.73 20.81 22.59
C ARG A 272 -8.11 20.92 23.25
N ASP A 273 -9.17 21.00 22.45
CA ASP A 273 -10.56 21.08 22.93
C ASP A 273 -11.25 19.71 23.03
N GLY A 274 -10.49 18.63 22.82
CA GLY A 274 -10.99 17.28 22.77
C GLY A 274 -11.66 16.77 24.05
N PRO A 275 -11.13 17.03 25.27
CA PRO A 275 -11.79 16.60 26.52
C PRO A 275 -13.22 17.17 26.66
N ALA A 276 -13.40 18.45 26.34
CA ALA A 276 -14.70 19.11 26.38
C ALA A 276 -15.65 18.55 25.31
N HIS A 277 -15.14 18.33 24.09
CA HIS A 277 -15.92 17.72 23.00
C HIS A 277 -16.35 16.29 23.33
N PHE A 278 -15.48 15.49 23.94
CA PHE A 278 -15.80 14.12 24.35
C PHE A 278 -16.86 14.11 25.46
N SER A 279 -16.74 14.99 26.45
CA SER A 279 -17.73 15.14 27.52
C SER A 279 -19.12 15.46 26.97
N ARG A 280 -19.20 16.38 26.00
CA ARG A 280 -20.45 16.73 25.30
C ARG A 280 -21.02 15.56 24.50
N LEU A 281 -20.16 14.76 23.84
CA LEU A 281 -20.58 13.54 23.15
C LEU A 281 -21.21 12.54 24.14
N ILE A 282 -20.56 12.29 25.28
CA ILE A 282 -21.08 11.40 26.32
C ILE A 282 -22.41 11.91 26.87
N GLU A 283 -22.53 13.20 27.17
CA GLU A 283 -23.77 13.80 27.63
C GLU A 283 -24.91 13.59 26.61
N ASN A 284 -24.66 13.90 25.33
CA ASN A 284 -25.61 13.69 24.23
C ASN A 284 -26.07 12.23 24.15
N ILE A 285 -25.16 11.26 24.28
CA ILE A 285 -25.51 9.82 24.29
C ILE A 285 -26.45 9.52 25.46
N THR A 286 -26.13 10.01 26.66
CA THR A 286 -26.94 9.72 27.86
C THR A 286 -28.33 10.33 27.81
N ILE A 287 -28.48 11.52 27.21
CA ILE A 287 -29.77 12.20 27.04
C ILE A 287 -30.59 11.52 25.94
N ALA A 288 -30.02 11.35 24.74
CA ALA A 288 -30.73 10.79 23.58
C ALA A 288 -31.16 9.34 23.80
N TYR A 289 -30.37 8.56 24.53
CA TYR A 289 -30.63 7.13 24.78
C TYR A 289 -31.06 6.83 26.21
N LYS A 290 -31.66 7.80 26.93
CA LYS A 290 -32.14 7.64 28.32
C LYS A 290 -32.99 6.40 28.59
N GLY A 291 -33.73 5.92 27.58
CA GLY A 291 -34.54 4.69 27.66
C GLY A 291 -33.71 3.41 27.78
N LYS A 292 -32.48 3.39 27.27
CA LYS A 292 -31.55 2.24 27.34
C LYS A 292 -30.76 2.27 28.66
N LYS A 293 -31.44 2.04 29.79
CA LYS A 293 -30.89 2.18 31.15
C LYS A 293 -29.54 1.48 31.38
N LYS A 294 -29.37 0.24 30.88
CA LYS A 294 -28.11 -0.53 31.02
C LYS A 294 -26.95 0.13 30.26
N LEU A 295 -27.19 0.57 29.01
CA LEU A 295 -26.19 1.30 28.22
C LEU A 295 -25.79 2.60 28.92
N VAL A 296 -26.78 3.41 29.31
CA VAL A 296 -26.52 4.70 29.99
C VAL A 296 -25.75 4.49 31.28
N ARG A 297 -26.09 3.47 32.08
CA ARG A 297 -25.34 3.14 33.30
C ARG A 297 -23.87 2.80 32.99
N GLN A 298 -23.60 1.97 31.99
CA GLN A 298 -22.24 1.59 31.61
C GLN A 298 -21.43 2.77 31.07
N VAL A 299 -22.03 3.59 30.20
CA VAL A 299 -21.41 4.83 29.69
C VAL A 299 -21.06 5.75 30.86
N ARG A 300 -21.99 5.97 31.79
CA ARG A 300 -21.77 6.84 32.94
C ARG A 300 -20.67 6.33 33.88
N GLN A 301 -20.73 5.05 34.22
CA GLN A 301 -19.70 4.41 35.05
C GLN A 301 -18.30 4.51 34.44
N ARG A 302 -18.20 4.46 33.11
CA ARG A 302 -16.91 4.48 32.42
C ARG A 302 -16.36 5.89 32.18
N PHE A 303 -17.23 6.88 31.93
CA PHE A 303 -16.82 8.17 31.35
C PHE A 303 -17.33 9.42 32.07
N GLN A 304 -18.22 9.34 33.07
CA GLN A 304 -18.85 10.54 33.68
C GLN A 304 -18.03 11.18 34.83
N PHE A 305 -16.87 10.63 35.16
CA PHE A 305 -15.98 11.12 36.23
C PHE A 305 -14.60 11.56 35.71
N VAL A 306 -14.47 11.91 34.42
CA VAL A 306 -13.22 12.34 33.79
C VAL A 306 -13.46 13.59 32.98
#